data_AF-A0A3B8MVW5-F1
#
_entry.id   AF-A0A3B8MVW5-F1
#
_cell.length_a   1.000
_cell.length_b   1.000
_cell.length_c   1.000
_cell.angle_alpha   90.00
_cell.angle_beta   90.00
_cell.angle_gamma   90.00
#
_symmetry.space_group_name_H-M   'P 1'
#
loop_
_entity.id
_entity.type
_entity.pdbx_description
1 polymer ?
#
loop_
_entity_poly.entity_id
_entity_poly.type
_entity_poly.pdbx_seq_one_letter_code
_entity_poly.pdbx_strand_id
1 'polypeptide(L)'
;MSLYMLVDGYNVINNWQILKEEAQKNLEDARDKLIDMLADFKGYSGINIILVFDAMYVKGSLEKHEEISGIEVVYTREGESAD
;
A
#
# COMPACT_ATOMS: atom_id res chain seq x y z
N MET A 1 8.42 -11.53 -19.82
CA MET A 1 9.01 -11.38 -18.47
C MET A 1 8.21 -10.31 -17.78
N SER A 2 7.54 -10.64 -16.68
CA SER A 2 6.67 -9.71 -15.98
C SER A 2 7.50 -8.88 -15.00
N LEU A 3 7.41 -7.55 -15.08
CA LEU A 3 8.06 -6.65 -14.13
C LEU A 3 7.16 -6.49 -12.90
N TYR A 4 7.77 -6.57 -11.72
CA TYR A 4 7.10 -6.37 -10.44
C TYR A 4 7.69 -5.16 -9.72
N MET A 5 6.81 -4.35 -9.14
CA MET A 5 7.16 -3.24 -8.26
C MET A 5 6.58 -3.51 -6.87
N LEU A 6 7.47 -3.59 -5.88
CA LEU A 6 7.08 -3.68 -4.47
C LEU A 6 7.07 -2.27 -3.87
N VAL A 7 5.98 -1.90 -3.20
CA VAL A 7 5.77 -0.57 -2.64
C VAL A 7 5.48 -0.67 -1.15
N ASP A 8 6.24 0.06 -0.32
CA ASP A 8 5.94 0.25 1.10
C ASP A 8 4.91 1.38 1.26
N GLY A 9 3.67 1.02 1.59
CA GLY A 9 2.55 1.93 1.61
C GLY A 9 2.67 3.03 2.66
N TYR A 10 3.11 2.71 3.88
CA TYR A 10 3.23 3.73 4.93
C TYR A 10 4.41 4.65 4.71
N ASN A 11 5.52 4.15 4.18
CA ASN A 11 6.64 5.01 3.81
C ASN A 11 6.23 6.04 2.75
N VAL A 12 5.52 5.59 1.70
CA VAL A 12 5.00 6.47 0.65
C VAL A 12 4.02 7.49 1.21
N ILE A 13 3.04 7.07 2.01
CA ILE A 13 2.06 7.97 2.64
C ILE A 13 2.75 9.03 3.50
N ASN A 14 3.77 8.66 4.27
CA ASN A 14 4.47 9.60 5.17
C ASN A 14 5.39 10.58 4.44
N ASN A 15 5.88 10.22 3.25
CA ASN A 15 6.83 11.02 2.47
C ASN A 15 6.17 11.89 1.40
N TRP A 16 5.01 11.51 0.87
CA TRP A 16 4.31 12.27 -0.17
C TRP A 16 3.33 13.25 0.46
N GLN A 17 3.59 14.54 0.27
CA GLN A 17 2.85 15.64 0.91
C GLN A 17 1.32 15.49 0.77
N ILE A 18 0.82 15.18 -0.42
CA ILE A 18 -0.62 15.00 -0.68
C ILE A 18 -1.23 13.81 0.10
N LEU A 19 -0.49 12.71 0.27
CA LEU A 19 -0.97 11.56 1.03
C LEU A 19 -0.86 11.79 2.52
N LYS A 20 0.21 12.46 2.96
CA LYS A 20 0.45 12.81 4.35
C LYS A 20 -0.63 13.73 4.90
N GLU A 21 -1.03 14.74 4.13
CA GLU A 21 -2.12 15.66 4.52
C GLU A 21 -3.46 14.95 4.63
N GLU A 22 -3.72 13.95 3.78
CA GLU A 22 -4.93 13.15 3.86
C GLU A 22 -4.88 12.19 5.04
N ALA A 23 -3.73 11.55 5.29
CA ALA A 23 -3.52 10.63 6.41
C ALA A 23 -3.67 11.33 7.77
N GLN A 24 -3.37 12.62 7.86
CA GLN A 24 -3.64 13.44 9.05
C GLN A 24 -5.13 13.61 9.34
N LYS A 25 -5.99 13.53 8.30
CA LYS A 25 -7.45 13.59 8.46
C LYS A 25 -8.02 12.19 8.68
N ASN A 26 -7.66 11.26 7.80
CA ASN A 26 -8.04 9.86 7.85
C ASN A 26 -6.99 9.00 7.15
N LEU A 27 -6.39 8.07 7.90
CA LEU A 27 -5.39 7.15 7.37
C LEU A 27 -5.98 6.18 6.34
N GLU A 28 -7.24 5.77 6.49
CA GLU A 28 -7.91 4.89 5.54
C GLU A 28 -8.08 5.56 4.18
N ASP A 29 -8.59 6.80 4.14
CA ASP A 29 -8.68 7.59 2.90
C ASP A 29 -7.32 7.75 2.19
N ALA A 30 -6.23 7.93 2.96
CA ALA A 30 -4.89 8.00 2.39
C ALA A 30 -4.43 6.68 1.76
N ARG A 31 -4.81 5.54 2.35
CA ARG A 31 -4.53 4.21 1.77
C ARG A 31 -5.32 4.02 0.47
N ASP A 32 -6.62 4.30 0.48
CA ASP A 32 -7.47 4.21 -0.70
C ASP A 32 -6.94 5.09 -1.84
N LYS A 33 -6.54 6.33 -1.52
CA LYS A 33 -5.94 7.26 -2.49
C LYS A 33 -4.61 6.76 -3.05
N LEU A 34 -3.77 6.13 -2.24
CA LEU A 34 -2.53 5.52 -2.72
C LEU A 34 -2.81 4.33 -3.65
N ILE A 35 -3.77 3.47 -3.29
CA ILE A 35 -4.19 2.33 -4.11
C ILE A 35 -4.69 2.82 -5.47
N ASP A 36 -5.54 3.85 -5.50
CA ASP A 36 -6.07 4.43 -6.73
C ASP A 36 -4.96 4.99 -7.64
N MET A 37 -4.03 5.76 -7.08
CA MET A 37 -2.88 6.29 -7.85
C MET A 37 -2.00 5.18 -8.43
N LEU A 38 -1.76 4.11 -7.66
CA LEU A 38 -0.99 2.98 -8.15
C LEU A 38 -1.77 2.21 -9.22
N ALA A 39 -3.11 2.12 -9.11
CA ALA A 39 -3.94 1.40 -10.07
C ALA A 39 -3.90 2.08 -11.44
N ASP A 40 -3.99 3.41 -11.45
CA ASP A 40 -3.77 4.22 -12.65
C ASP A 40 -2.36 4.01 -13.22
N PHE A 41 -1.33 4.04 -12.36
CA PHE A 41 0.04 3.78 -12.79
C PHE A 41 0.24 2.38 -13.37
N LYS A 42 -0.39 1.35 -12.81
CA LYS A 42 -0.40 -0.01 -13.39
C LYS A 42 -1.08 -0.01 -14.75
N GLY A 43 -2.24 0.63 -14.89
CA GLY A 43 -2.96 0.75 -16.15
C GLY A 43 -2.12 1.42 -17.25
N TYR A 44 -1.33 2.43 -16.88
CA TYR A 44 -0.44 3.14 -17.79
C TYR A 44 0.84 2.36 -18.12
N SER A 45 1.49 1.76 -17.12
CA SER A 45 2.82 1.14 -17.26
C SER A 45 2.80 -0.35 -17.62
N GLY A 46 1.71 -1.05 -17.33
CA GLY A 46 1.59 -2.51 -17.45
C GLY A 46 2.38 -3.31 -16.42
N ILE A 47 2.92 -2.66 -15.37
CA ILE A 47 3.73 -3.28 -14.33
C ILE A 47 2.82 -3.93 -13.27
N ASN A 48 3.20 -5.09 -12.76
CA ASN A 48 2.51 -5.69 -11.61
C ASN A 48 2.98 -5.01 -10.33
N ILE A 49 2.04 -4.53 -9.53
CA ILE A 49 2.34 -3.79 -8.31
C ILE A 49 1.88 -4.63 -7.12
N ILE A 50 2.76 -4.76 -6.13
CA ILE A 50 2.48 -5.34 -4.82
C ILE A 50 2.67 -4.22 -3.81
N LEU A 51 1.58 -3.79 -3.19
CA LEU A 51 1.54 -2.73 -2.20
C LEU A 51 1.46 -3.34 -0.80
N VAL A 52 2.46 -3.07 0.04
CA VAL A 52 2.55 -3.63 1.40
C VAL A 52 2.27 -2.54 2.43
N PHE A 53 1.28 -2.74 3.28
CA PHE A 53 1.00 -1.91 4.46
C PHE A 53 1.47 -2.64 5.72
N ASP A 54 2.58 -2.20 6.30
CA ASP A 54 3.14 -2.80 7.51
C ASP A 54 2.30 -2.54 8.77
N ALA A 55 1.88 -3.59 9.48
CA ALA A 55 1.12 -3.44 10.73
C ALA A 55 2.04 -3.17 11.94
N MET A 56 2.80 -2.08 11.91
CA MET A 56 3.69 -1.69 13.01
C MET A 56 2.92 -1.32 14.30
N TYR A 57 1.59 -1.12 14.24
CA TYR A 57 0.76 -0.61 15.35
C TYR A 57 -0.55 -1.36 15.61
N VAL A 58 -0.86 -2.45 14.91
CA VAL A 58 -2.16 -3.13 15.04
C VAL A 58 -2.01 -4.49 15.72
N LYS A 59 -2.20 -4.50 17.04
CA LYS A 59 -2.22 -5.71 17.87
C LYS A 59 -3.25 -6.72 17.37
N GLY A 60 -2.77 -7.88 16.92
CA GLY A 60 -3.61 -9.02 16.55
C GLY A 60 -4.14 -9.04 15.12
N SER A 61 -3.62 -8.21 14.20
CA SER A 61 -3.97 -8.30 12.79
C SER A 61 -3.58 -9.64 12.16
N LEU A 62 -4.48 -10.21 11.38
CA LEU A 62 -4.18 -11.32 10.49
C LEU A 62 -3.54 -10.77 9.22
N GLU A 63 -2.58 -11.51 8.66
CA GLU A 63 -2.09 -11.21 7.31
C GLU A 63 -3.29 -11.24 6.34
N LYS A 64 -3.44 -10.17 5.57
CA LYS A 64 -4.56 -10.02 4.64
C LYS A 64 -4.02 -9.65 3.27
N HIS A 65 -4.41 -10.43 2.27
CA HIS A 65 -4.10 -10.19 0.86
C HIS A 65 -5.40 -9.83 0.16
N GLU A 66 -5.39 -8.75 -0.59
CA GLU A 66 -6.52 -8.27 -1.37
C GLU A 66 -6.05 -7.87 -2.76
N GLU A 67 -6.79 -8.25 -3.80
CA GLU A 67 -6.57 -7.68 -5.13
C GLU A 67 -7.55 -6.52 -5.33
N ILE A 68 -7.02 -5.30 -5.44
CA ILE A 68 -7.80 -4.08 -5.62
C ILE A 68 -7.40 -3.43 -6.94
N SER A 69 -8.34 -3.32 -7.87
CA SER A 69 -8.10 -2.71 -9.20
C SER A 69 -6.89 -3.31 -9.93
N GLY A 70 -6.66 -4.61 -9.75
CA GLY A 70 -5.54 -5.35 -10.33
C GLY A 70 -4.21 -5.16 -9.61
N ILE A 71 -4.17 -4.51 -8.45
CA ILE A 71 -3.00 -4.42 -7.59
C ILE A 71 -3.14 -5.42 -6.46
N GLU A 72 -2.06 -6.11 -6.13
CA GLU A 72 -2.00 -6.94 -4.93
C GLU A 72 -1.67 -6.04 -3.73
N VAL A 73 -2.57 -6.01 -2.74
CA VAL A 73 -2.45 -5.24 -1.51
C VAL A 73 -2.29 -6.21 -0.35
N VAL A 74 -1.17 -6.10 0.36
CA VAL A 74 -0.80 -6.99 1.46
C VAL A 74 -0.74 -6.17 2.75
N TYR A 75 -1.49 -6.60 3.76
CA TYR A 75 -1.40 -6.07 5.11
C TYR A 75 -0.64 -7.09 5.97
N THR A 76 0.53 -6.70 6.49
CA THR A 76 1.37 -7.59 7.31
C THR A 76 0.80 -7.71 8.73
N ARG A 77 1.30 -8.68 9.50
CA ARG A 77 0.95 -8.89 10.91
C ARG A 77 1.97 -8.20 11.83
N GLU A 78 1.52 -7.78 13.02
CA GLU A 78 2.41 -7.29 14.08
C GLU A 78 3.53 -8.31 14.36
N GLY A 79 4.79 -7.89 14.15
CA GLY A 79 5.98 -8.68 14.47
C GLY A 79 6.73 -9.30 13.29
N GLU A 80 6.26 -9.17 12.05
CA GLU A 80 7.09 -9.48 10.86
C GLU A 80 7.55 -8.19 10.18
N SER A 81 8.77 -7.77 10.52
CA SER A 81 9.48 -6.78 9.72
C SER A 81 9.84 -7.39 8.37
N ALA A 82 9.43 -6.74 7.29
CA ALA A 82 9.88 -7.08 5.95
C ALA A 82 11.35 -6.62 5.77
N ASP A 83 12.28 -7.44 6.23
CA ASP A 83 13.71 -7.41 5.84
C ASP A 83 14.03 -8.63 4.97
#